data_AF-A0A7S3WTL6-F1
#
_entry.id   AF-A0A7S3WTL6-F1
#
_cell.length_a   1.000
_cell.length_b   1.000
_cell.length_c   1.000
_cell.angle_alpha   90.00
_cell.angle_beta   90.00
_cell.angle_gamma   90.00
#
_symmetry.space_group_name_H-M   'P 1'
#
loop_
_entity.id
_entity.type
_entity.pdbx_description
1 polymer ?
#
loop_
_entity_poly.entity_id
_entity_poly.type
_entity_poly.pdbx_seq_one_letter_code
_entity_poly.pdbx_strand_id
1 'polypeptide(L)'
;CMLAAIRLDEFVAQKLRQRPHQLRLVGRGAEARLGDVPIALINKKLTEGKRNTKVSARHRTSHDGRPLMEYVVRGLDTCPCNEATFLEVCGTCAKCNDPAVPKKGPAEDRCGMPQQITVAAWFARQFPNVHLHRPDLPCVLVGPQNEPRGGRPKLPLELCSLLPGQPAQEIGTTELQAMIKETAAKPSQRFSDIDLVVL
;
A
#
# COMPACT_ATOMS: atom_id res chain seq x y z
N CYS A 1 18.42 10.07 -5.63
CA CYS A 1 17.06 10.60 -5.95
C CYS A 1 16.15 10.41 -4.74
N MET A 2 15.37 11.42 -4.37
CA MET A 2 14.39 11.32 -3.27
C MET A 2 12.98 11.21 -3.88
N LEU A 3 12.09 10.43 -3.25
CA LEU A 3 10.70 10.35 -3.70
C LEU A 3 9.97 11.66 -3.37
N ALA A 4 9.18 12.16 -4.32
CA ALA A 4 8.23 13.25 -4.08
C ALA A 4 6.99 12.72 -3.35
N ALA A 5 6.23 13.61 -2.70
CA ALA A 5 4.92 13.25 -2.18
C ALA A 5 3.99 12.93 -3.36
N ILE A 6 3.68 11.64 -3.53
CA ILE A 6 2.83 11.12 -4.61
C ILE A 6 1.80 10.18 -4.00
N ARG A 7 0.59 10.15 -4.57
CA ARG A 7 -0.42 9.19 -4.13
C ARG A 7 0.08 7.78 -4.42
N LEU A 8 -0.20 6.85 -3.52
CA LEU A 8 0.34 5.51 -3.63
C LEU A 8 -0.24 4.75 -4.83
N ASP A 9 -1.51 4.96 -5.14
CA ASP A 9 -2.15 4.42 -6.35
C ASP A 9 -1.48 4.93 -7.63
N GLU A 10 -1.17 6.22 -7.71
CA GLU A 10 -0.42 6.79 -8.84
C GLU A 10 0.99 6.21 -8.96
N PHE A 11 1.70 6.10 -7.85
CA PHE A 11 3.04 5.50 -7.83
C PHE A 11 3.01 4.04 -8.29
N VAL A 12 2.05 3.25 -7.79
CA VAL A 12 1.89 1.86 -8.19
C VAL A 12 1.55 1.77 -9.68
N ALA A 13 0.63 2.59 -10.17
CA ALA A 13 0.28 2.65 -11.59
C ALA A 13 1.52 2.93 -12.46
N GLN A 14 2.33 3.93 -12.09
CA GLN A 14 3.57 4.26 -12.79
C GLN A 14 4.56 3.08 -12.81
N LYS A 15 4.74 2.38 -11.67
CA LYS A 15 5.62 1.21 -11.59
C LYS A 15 5.12 0.03 -12.41
N LEU A 16 3.80 -0.09 -12.58
CA LEU A 16 3.16 -1.09 -13.43
C LEU A 16 3.03 -0.65 -14.90
N ARG A 17 3.53 0.54 -15.25
CA ARG A 17 3.39 1.16 -16.59
C ARG A 17 1.93 1.29 -17.04
N GLN A 18 1.04 1.57 -16.09
CA GLN A 18 -0.40 1.77 -16.30
C GLN A 18 -0.82 3.16 -15.85
N ARG A 19 -1.99 3.63 -16.29
CA ARG A 19 -2.63 4.82 -15.71
C ARG A 19 -3.40 4.46 -14.44
N PRO A 20 -3.55 5.38 -13.46
CA PRO A 20 -4.22 5.07 -12.19
C PRO A 20 -5.64 4.51 -12.34
N HIS A 21 -6.42 5.02 -13.28
CA HIS A 21 -7.78 4.53 -13.56
C HIS A 21 -7.83 3.14 -14.23
N GLN A 22 -6.70 2.65 -14.75
CA GLN A 22 -6.58 1.31 -15.33
C GLN A 22 -6.18 0.27 -14.30
N LEU A 23 -5.72 0.67 -13.11
CA LEU A 23 -5.42 -0.25 -12.03
C LEU A 23 -6.68 -1.02 -11.63
N ARG A 24 -6.60 -2.34 -11.70
CA ARG A 24 -7.69 -3.25 -11.33
C ARG A 24 -7.14 -4.42 -10.56
N LEU A 25 -7.79 -4.77 -9.45
CA LEU A 25 -7.53 -6.02 -8.76
C LEU A 25 -8.32 -7.13 -9.44
N VAL A 26 -7.62 -8.18 -9.88
CA VAL A 26 -8.22 -9.37 -10.48
C VAL A 26 -7.79 -10.62 -9.70
N GLY A 27 -8.66 -11.63 -9.63
CA GLY A 27 -8.42 -12.83 -8.82
C GLY A 27 -8.51 -12.58 -7.31
N ARG A 28 -8.23 -13.62 -6.51
CA ARG A 28 -8.22 -13.59 -5.03
C ARG A 28 -7.13 -14.52 -4.50
N GLY A 29 -6.72 -14.31 -3.25
CA GLY A 29 -5.74 -15.15 -2.58
C GLY A 29 -4.42 -15.24 -3.34
N ALA A 30 -3.93 -16.47 -3.56
CA ALA A 30 -2.66 -16.71 -4.26
C ALA A 30 -2.65 -16.21 -5.71
N GLU A 31 -3.81 -16.20 -6.37
CA GLU A 31 -3.98 -15.79 -7.77
C GLU A 31 -4.28 -14.29 -7.93
N ALA A 32 -4.29 -13.53 -6.83
CA ALA A 32 -4.59 -12.10 -6.89
C ALA A 32 -3.50 -11.32 -7.65
N ARG A 33 -3.92 -10.48 -8.58
CA ARG A 33 -3.05 -9.62 -9.40
C ARG A 33 -3.58 -8.19 -9.40
N LEU A 34 -2.67 -7.22 -9.39
CA LEU A 34 -2.99 -5.82 -9.62
C LEU A 34 -2.52 -5.46 -11.03
N GLY A 35 -3.48 -5.19 -11.91
CA GLY A 35 -3.24 -5.27 -13.35
C GLY A 35 -2.75 -6.67 -13.70
N ASP A 36 -1.66 -6.76 -14.46
CA ASP A 36 -1.09 -8.03 -14.90
C ASP A 36 -0.05 -8.60 -13.92
N VAL A 37 0.22 -7.94 -12.80
CA VAL A 37 1.31 -8.32 -11.88
C VAL A 37 0.76 -9.01 -10.62
N PRO A 38 1.25 -10.21 -10.27
CA PRO A 38 0.85 -10.90 -9.04
C PRO A 38 1.11 -10.05 -7.78
N ILE A 39 0.12 -9.99 -6.89
CA ILE A 39 0.23 -9.26 -5.60
C ILE A 39 1.39 -9.80 -4.77
N ALA A 40 1.66 -11.11 -4.83
CA ALA A 40 2.80 -11.73 -4.14
C ALA A 40 4.15 -11.11 -4.58
N LEU A 41 4.32 -10.83 -5.88
CA LEU A 41 5.54 -10.22 -6.41
C LEU A 41 5.65 -8.75 -6.01
N ILE A 42 4.53 -8.01 -6.04
CA ILE A 42 4.48 -6.61 -5.58
C ILE A 42 4.86 -6.56 -4.09
N ASN A 43 4.27 -7.43 -3.27
CA ASN A 43 4.53 -7.50 -1.83
C ASN A 43 5.98 -7.87 -1.54
N LYS A 44 6.55 -8.81 -2.29
CA LYS A 44 7.97 -9.15 -2.24
C LYS A 44 8.81 -7.90 -2.47
N LYS A 45 8.58 -7.14 -3.55
CA LYS A 45 9.31 -5.89 -3.82
C LYS A 45 9.12 -4.78 -2.78
N LEU A 46 7.92 -4.66 -2.21
CA LEU A 46 7.61 -3.68 -1.16
C LEU A 46 8.24 -4.02 0.20
N THR A 47 8.58 -5.29 0.43
CA THR A 47 9.07 -5.78 1.73
C THR A 47 10.51 -6.32 1.70
N GLU A 48 11.09 -6.52 0.52
CA GLU A 48 12.47 -7.02 0.36
C GLU A 48 13.51 -5.97 0.80
N GLY A 49 14.42 -6.39 1.68
CA GLY A 49 15.53 -5.59 2.22
C GLY A 49 15.15 -4.78 3.48
N LYS A 50 16.04 -3.86 3.92
CA LYS A 50 15.77 -2.90 5.01
C LYS A 50 14.77 -1.79 4.61
N ARG A 51 13.98 -2.02 3.55
CA ARG A 51 13.15 -1.02 2.88
C ARG A 51 11.83 -0.91 3.63
N ASN A 52 11.77 0.02 4.58
CA ASN A 52 10.54 0.39 5.25
C ASN A 52 9.86 1.51 4.46
N THR A 53 9.23 1.19 3.32
CA THR A 53 8.43 2.18 2.60
C THR A 53 7.38 2.74 3.54
N LYS A 54 7.42 4.05 3.76
CA LYS A 54 6.48 4.75 4.63
C LYS A 54 5.43 5.48 3.82
N VAL A 55 4.22 5.46 4.32
CA VAL A 55 3.07 6.17 3.74
C VAL A 55 2.38 6.98 4.81
N SER A 56 1.78 8.09 4.41
CA SER A 56 0.78 8.78 5.20
C SER A 56 -0.61 8.42 4.72
N ALA A 57 -1.59 8.50 5.60
CA ALA A 57 -2.99 8.31 5.26
C ALA A 57 -3.74 9.64 5.28
N ARG A 58 -4.51 9.93 4.23
CA ARG A 58 -5.18 11.22 4.02
C ARG A 58 -6.52 11.38 4.71
N HIS A 59 -7.03 10.33 5.34
CA HIS A 59 -8.32 10.38 6.06
C HIS A 59 -8.25 11.14 7.40
N ARG A 60 -7.04 11.42 7.90
CA ARG A 60 -6.79 12.20 9.11
C ARG A 60 -5.64 13.17 8.88
N THR A 61 -5.98 14.45 8.74
CA THR A 61 -5.02 15.54 8.63
C THR A 61 -5.15 16.49 9.82
N SER A 62 -4.06 17.16 10.19
CA SER A 62 -4.07 18.26 11.12
C SER A 62 -4.86 19.44 10.54
N HIS A 63 -5.14 20.43 11.37
CA HIS A 63 -5.76 21.69 10.93
C HIS A 63 -4.99 22.35 9.77
N ASP A 64 -3.66 22.18 9.74
CA ASP A 64 -2.79 22.72 8.69
C ASP A 64 -2.62 21.79 7.47
N GLY A 65 -3.47 20.77 7.35
CA GLY A 65 -3.46 19.83 6.21
C GLY A 65 -2.33 18.80 6.22
N ARG A 66 -1.54 18.70 7.30
CA ARG A 66 -0.46 17.71 7.42
C ARG A 66 -1.02 16.36 7.85
N PRO A 67 -0.54 15.23 7.31
CA PRO A 67 -0.99 13.92 7.79
C PRO A 67 -0.63 13.72 9.26
N LEU A 68 -1.58 13.20 10.04
CA LEU A 68 -1.39 12.97 11.48
C LEU A 68 -0.70 11.65 11.80
N MET A 69 -0.69 10.72 10.84
CA MET A 69 -0.13 9.39 11.05
C MET A 69 0.69 8.93 9.84
N GLU A 70 1.81 8.29 10.17
CA GLU A 70 2.70 7.63 9.24
C GLU A 70 2.69 6.13 9.51
N TYR A 71 2.80 5.36 8.44
CA TYR A 71 2.69 3.91 8.50
C TYR A 71 3.78 3.27 7.66
N VAL A 72 4.34 2.17 8.13
CA VAL A 72 5.23 1.34 7.32
C VAL A 72 4.40 0.36 6.52
N VAL A 73 4.58 0.37 5.19
CA VAL A 73 3.93 -0.53 4.25
C VAL A 73 4.52 -1.93 4.40
N ARG A 74 3.64 -2.92 4.48
CA ARG A 74 3.98 -4.34 4.56
C ARG A 74 3.45 -5.17 3.39
N GLY A 75 2.79 -4.52 2.44
CA GLY A 75 2.25 -5.10 1.24
C GLY A 75 0.84 -4.61 0.95
N LEU A 76 0.20 -5.29 0.02
CA LEU A 76 -1.18 -5.13 -0.41
C LEU A 76 -1.96 -6.39 -0.03
N ASP A 77 -3.21 -6.19 0.37
CA ASP A 77 -4.20 -7.24 0.55
C ASP A 77 -4.54 -7.86 -0.82
N THR A 78 -4.98 -9.11 -0.80
CA THR A 78 -5.43 -9.85 -1.98
C THR A 78 -6.93 -9.68 -2.24
N CYS A 79 -7.64 -9.01 -1.33
CA CYS A 79 -9.05 -8.67 -1.45
C CYS A 79 -9.24 -7.15 -1.67
N PRO A 80 -10.28 -6.75 -2.41
CA PRO A 80 -10.63 -5.35 -2.57
C PRO A 80 -11.17 -4.76 -1.26
N CYS A 81 -11.14 -3.44 -1.09
CA CYS A 81 -11.54 -2.76 0.16
C CYS A 81 -13.01 -3.02 0.56
N ASN A 82 -13.90 -3.25 -0.40
CA ASN A 82 -15.30 -3.58 -0.16
C ASN A 82 -15.53 -5.04 0.31
N GLU A 83 -14.54 -5.92 0.18
CA GLU A 83 -14.62 -7.32 0.64
C GLU A 83 -13.61 -7.61 1.77
N ALA A 84 -12.52 -6.86 1.85
CA ALA A 84 -11.52 -7.02 2.88
C ALA A 84 -12.13 -6.69 4.24
N THR A 85 -12.30 -7.72 5.08
CA THR A 85 -12.85 -7.57 6.42
C THR A 85 -11.77 -7.52 7.50
N PHE A 86 -12.14 -6.96 8.64
CA PHE A 86 -11.44 -7.12 9.92
C PHE A 86 -12.47 -7.16 11.06
N LEU A 87 -12.03 -7.56 12.25
CA LEU A 87 -12.84 -7.51 13.45
C LEU A 87 -12.72 -6.12 14.07
N GLU A 88 -13.83 -5.39 14.12
CA GLU A 88 -13.88 -4.15 14.87
C GLU A 88 -14.03 -4.44 16.36
N VAL A 89 -13.11 -3.89 17.14
CA VAL A 89 -13.02 -4.07 18.59
C VAL A 89 -13.02 -2.70 19.25
N CYS A 90 -13.66 -2.56 20.42
CA CYS A 90 -13.81 -1.26 21.08
C CYS A 90 -12.50 -0.70 21.69
N GLY A 91 -11.36 -1.39 21.55
CA GLY A 91 -10.03 -0.94 21.98
C GLY A 91 -9.81 -0.88 23.50
N THR A 92 -10.88 -0.86 24.30
CA THR A 92 -10.83 -0.73 25.77
C THR A 92 -10.93 -2.08 26.50
N CYS A 93 -11.50 -3.10 25.85
CA CYS A 93 -11.85 -4.36 26.49
C CYS A 93 -10.87 -5.48 26.10
N ALA A 94 -10.20 -6.10 27.09
CA ALA A 94 -9.25 -7.19 26.88
C ALA A 94 -9.91 -8.38 26.13
N LYS A 95 -11.19 -8.62 26.40
CA LYS A 95 -11.99 -9.67 25.77
C LYS A 95 -12.25 -9.46 24.26
N CYS A 96 -12.27 -8.22 23.81
CA CYS A 96 -12.51 -7.88 22.41
C CYS A 96 -11.26 -8.18 21.58
N ASN A 97 -10.09 -8.05 22.21
CA ASN A 97 -8.81 -8.44 21.62
C ASN A 97 -8.51 -9.93 21.79
N ASP A 98 -9.01 -10.56 22.87
CA ASP A 98 -8.84 -12.00 23.14
C ASP A 98 -10.16 -12.64 23.62
N PRO A 99 -10.85 -13.43 22.76
CA PRO A 99 -12.12 -14.06 23.11
C PRO A 99 -12.01 -15.10 24.22
N ALA A 100 -10.80 -15.57 24.57
CA ALA A 100 -10.57 -16.51 25.67
C ALA A 100 -10.68 -15.85 27.06
N VAL A 101 -10.68 -14.52 27.15
CA VAL A 101 -10.77 -13.80 28.42
C VAL A 101 -12.23 -13.71 28.90
N PRO A 102 -12.58 -14.23 30.09
CA PRO A 102 -13.94 -14.11 30.64
C PRO A 102 -14.26 -12.66 31.03
N LYS A 103 -15.56 -12.28 30.97
CA LYS A 103 -16.03 -10.93 31.35
C LYS A 103 -15.81 -10.70 32.85
N LYS A 104 -15.07 -9.65 33.21
CA LYS A 104 -14.82 -9.16 34.56
C LYS A 104 -14.99 -7.64 34.61
N GLY A 105 -16.21 -7.14 34.40
CA GLY A 105 -16.59 -5.80 34.86
C GLY A 105 -17.57 -5.02 34.00
N PRO A 106 -18.08 -3.89 34.53
CA PRO A 106 -19.14 -3.09 33.90
C PRO A 106 -18.73 -2.41 32.58
N ALA A 107 -17.43 -2.21 32.33
CA ALA A 107 -16.92 -1.69 31.06
C ALA A 107 -16.99 -2.75 29.93
N GLU A 108 -16.87 -4.03 30.27
CA GLU A 108 -16.88 -5.15 29.33
C GLU A 108 -18.31 -5.64 29.04
N ASP A 109 -19.28 -5.28 29.90
CA ASP A 109 -20.70 -5.50 29.66
C ASP A 109 -21.31 -4.50 28.67
N ARG A 110 -20.71 -3.31 28.52
CA ARG A 110 -21.12 -2.31 27.51
C ARG A 110 -20.47 -2.52 26.15
N CYS A 111 -19.40 -3.30 26.07
CA CYS A 111 -18.76 -3.54 24.79
C CYS A 111 -19.55 -4.60 24.00
N GLY A 112 -20.05 -4.20 22.83
CA GLY A 112 -20.70 -5.10 21.89
C GLY A 112 -19.75 -6.23 21.46
N MET A 113 -20.32 -7.34 21.00
CA MET A 113 -19.49 -8.41 20.42
C MET A 113 -18.69 -7.86 19.23
N PRO A 114 -17.43 -8.29 19.04
CA PRO A 114 -16.64 -7.91 17.86
C PRO A 114 -17.43 -8.18 16.59
N GLN A 115 -17.62 -7.14 15.77
CA GLN A 115 -18.33 -7.27 14.50
C GLN A 115 -17.34 -7.33 13.35
N GLN A 116 -17.56 -8.28 12.45
CA GLN A 116 -16.82 -8.32 11.20
C GLN A 116 -17.36 -7.21 10.29
N ILE A 117 -16.49 -6.29 9.90
CA ILE A 117 -16.84 -5.17 9.03
C ILE A 117 -15.83 -5.08 7.89
N THR A 118 -16.29 -4.64 6.71
CA THR A 118 -15.40 -4.39 5.58
C THR A 118 -14.66 -3.08 5.78
N VAL A 119 -13.45 -2.98 5.24
CA VAL A 119 -12.65 -1.74 5.32
C VAL A 119 -13.43 -0.57 4.71
N ALA A 120 -14.07 -0.77 3.57
CA ALA A 120 -14.85 0.29 2.93
C ALA A 120 -16.03 0.77 3.81
N ALA A 121 -16.80 -0.15 4.40
CA ALA A 121 -17.92 0.21 5.27
C ALA A 121 -17.46 0.92 6.55
N TRP A 122 -16.35 0.46 7.14
CA TRP A 122 -15.78 1.10 8.32
C TRP A 122 -15.32 2.52 8.03
N PHE A 123 -14.61 2.74 6.91
CA PHE A 123 -14.16 4.08 6.51
C PHE A 123 -15.33 5.02 6.24
N ALA A 124 -16.37 4.57 5.56
CA ALA A 124 -17.58 5.37 5.31
C ALA A 124 -18.28 5.79 6.61
N ARG A 125 -18.28 4.91 7.63
CA ARG A 125 -18.89 5.20 8.94
C ARG A 125 -18.03 6.14 9.79
N GLN A 126 -16.72 5.89 9.88
CA GLN A 126 -15.83 6.64 10.77
C GLN A 126 -15.39 7.99 10.20
N PHE A 127 -15.36 8.10 8.87
CA PHE A 127 -14.93 9.29 8.15
C PHE A 127 -15.98 9.65 7.09
N PRO A 128 -17.16 10.16 7.49
CA PRO A 128 -18.28 10.40 6.57
C PRO A 128 -17.95 11.39 5.45
N ASN A 129 -16.97 12.27 5.67
CA ASN A 129 -16.48 13.24 4.68
C ASN A 129 -15.38 12.67 3.76
N VAL A 130 -14.98 11.41 3.95
CA VAL A 130 -13.97 10.72 3.15
C VAL A 130 -14.66 9.64 2.33
N HIS A 131 -14.84 9.91 1.03
CA HIS A 131 -15.43 8.94 0.12
C HIS A 131 -14.34 8.12 -0.56
N LEU A 132 -14.48 6.79 -0.48
CA LEU A 132 -13.67 5.86 -1.27
C LEU A 132 -14.22 5.81 -2.69
N HIS A 133 -13.45 6.29 -3.65
CA HIS A 133 -13.84 6.28 -5.07
C HIS A 133 -13.48 4.96 -5.75
N ARG A 134 -12.50 4.24 -5.20
CA ARG A 134 -11.98 2.97 -5.74
C ARG A 134 -12.01 1.88 -4.68
N PRO A 135 -13.19 1.53 -4.12
CA PRO A 135 -13.29 0.45 -3.13
C PRO A 135 -12.99 -0.93 -3.74
N ASP A 136 -12.93 -1.04 -5.07
CA ASP A 136 -12.51 -2.21 -5.84
C ASP A 136 -10.99 -2.45 -5.84
N LEU A 137 -10.19 -1.47 -5.39
CA LEU A 137 -8.74 -1.62 -5.24
C LEU A 137 -8.38 -2.32 -3.91
N PRO A 138 -7.19 -2.94 -3.82
CA PRO A 138 -6.77 -3.61 -2.59
C PRO A 138 -6.49 -2.62 -1.45
N CYS A 139 -6.54 -3.13 -0.22
CA CYS A 139 -6.01 -2.39 0.93
C CYS A 139 -4.47 -2.49 0.99
N VAL A 140 -3.83 -1.46 1.52
CA VAL A 140 -2.44 -1.45 1.97
C VAL A 140 -2.40 -2.04 3.37
N LEU A 141 -1.59 -3.08 3.53
CA LEU A 141 -1.29 -3.67 4.83
C LEU A 141 -0.18 -2.85 5.47
N VAL A 142 -0.42 -2.33 6.67
CA VAL A 142 0.55 -1.52 7.39
C VAL A 142 0.80 -2.05 8.80
N GLY A 143 1.85 -1.57 9.46
CA GLY A 143 2.12 -1.88 10.87
C GLY A 143 3.51 -2.48 11.14
N PRO A 144 3.77 -2.90 12.39
CA PRO A 144 5.03 -3.53 12.77
C PRO A 144 5.27 -4.86 12.02
N GLN A 145 6.55 -5.22 11.84
CA GLN A 145 6.94 -6.40 11.06
C GLN A 145 6.43 -7.71 11.69
N ASN A 146 6.30 -7.73 13.01
CA ASN A 146 5.98 -8.92 13.80
C ASN A 146 4.48 -9.25 13.85
N GLU A 147 3.63 -8.41 13.27
CA GLU A 147 2.19 -8.61 13.28
C GLU A 147 1.77 -9.60 12.17
N PRO A 148 0.96 -10.64 12.48
CA PRO A 148 0.49 -11.59 11.49
C PRO A 148 -0.38 -10.88 10.45
N ARG A 149 -0.33 -11.33 9.18
CA ARG A 149 -1.03 -10.67 8.07
C ARG A 149 -2.53 -10.44 8.30
N GLY A 150 -3.19 -11.35 9.04
CA GLY A 150 -4.62 -11.25 9.39
C GLY A 150 -4.96 -10.17 10.41
N GLY A 151 -4.00 -9.73 11.23
CA GLY A 151 -4.18 -8.68 12.24
C GLY A 151 -3.68 -7.30 11.83
N ARG A 152 -3.01 -7.19 10.68
CA ARG A 152 -2.41 -5.92 10.23
C ARG A 152 -3.49 -4.88 9.94
N PRO A 153 -3.33 -3.63 10.39
CA PRO A 153 -4.17 -2.53 9.95
C PRO A 153 -4.20 -2.43 8.42
N LYS A 154 -5.40 -2.16 7.90
CA LYS A 154 -5.68 -2.08 6.47
C LYS A 154 -6.11 -0.67 6.11
N LEU A 155 -5.41 -0.05 5.15
CA LEU A 155 -5.73 1.29 4.65
C LEU A 155 -6.10 1.21 3.17
N PRO A 156 -7.17 1.86 2.70
CA PRO A 156 -7.47 1.91 1.27
C PRO A 156 -6.30 2.50 0.47
N LEU A 157 -5.88 1.83 -0.61
CA LEU A 157 -4.74 2.24 -1.44
C LEU A 157 -4.86 3.70 -1.91
N GLU A 158 -6.07 4.10 -2.30
CA GLU A 158 -6.36 5.46 -2.75
C GLU A 158 -6.18 6.53 -1.67
N LEU A 159 -6.20 6.18 -0.38
CA LEU A 159 -6.04 7.13 0.71
C LEU A 159 -4.59 7.28 1.16
N CYS A 160 -3.67 6.47 0.64
CA CYS A 160 -2.26 6.49 1.01
C CYS A 160 -1.44 7.40 0.07
N SER A 161 -0.46 8.09 0.63
CA SER A 161 0.57 8.83 -0.11
C SER A 161 1.96 8.43 0.37
N LEU A 162 2.93 8.33 -0.53
CA LEU A 162 4.32 8.12 -0.15
C LEU A 162 4.85 9.37 0.56
N LEU A 163 5.58 9.17 1.66
CA LEU A 163 6.27 10.27 2.32
C LEU A 163 7.44 10.76 1.45
N PRO A 164 7.61 12.08 1.29
CA PRO A 164 8.73 12.63 0.55
C PRO A 164 10.06 12.36 1.28
N GLY A 165 11.18 12.44 0.54
CA GLY A 165 12.51 12.32 1.15
C GLY A 165 12.96 10.88 1.45
N GLN A 166 12.13 9.90 1.13
CA GLN A 166 12.53 8.50 1.18
C GLN A 166 13.55 8.22 0.07
N PRO A 167 14.63 7.44 0.35
CA PRO A 167 15.61 7.08 -0.66
C PRO A 167 14.89 6.35 -1.80
N ALA A 168 14.94 6.93 -3.01
CA ALA A 168 14.49 6.22 -4.19
C ALA A 168 15.38 4.98 -4.35
N GLN A 169 14.77 3.89 -4.81
CA GLN A 169 15.42 2.61 -5.06
C GLN A 169 16.83 2.82 -5.63
N GLU A 170 17.86 2.44 -4.85
CA GLU A 170 19.22 2.38 -5.38
C GLU A 170 19.18 1.43 -6.56
N ILE A 171 19.60 1.94 -7.71
CA ILE A 171 19.80 1.13 -8.91
C ILE A 171 20.79 0.05 -8.51
N GLY A 172 20.44 -1.22 -8.71
CA GLY A 172 21.34 -2.32 -8.33
C GLY A 172 22.70 -2.10 -8.99
N THR A 173 23.80 -2.44 -8.31
CA THR A 173 25.16 -2.22 -8.85
C THR A 173 25.32 -2.77 -10.27
N THR A 174 24.63 -3.85 -10.60
CA THR A 174 24.58 -4.45 -11.95
C THR A 174 23.83 -3.60 -12.97
N GLU A 175 22.66 -3.05 -12.61
CA GLU A 175 21.88 -2.13 -13.47
C GLU A 175 22.60 -0.79 -13.64
N LEU A 176 23.28 -0.31 -12.59
CA LEU A 176 24.10 0.89 -12.64
C LEU A 176 25.32 0.68 -13.54
N GLN A 177 25.99 -0.48 -13.44
CA GLN A 177 27.08 -0.85 -14.33
C GLN A 177 26.62 -0.99 -15.79
N ALA A 178 25.42 -1.51 -16.04
CA ALA A 178 24.85 -1.58 -17.39
C ALA A 178 24.61 -0.18 -17.97
N MET A 179 23.97 0.72 -17.23
CA MET A 179 23.82 2.12 -17.64
C MET A 179 25.15 2.82 -17.87
N ILE A 180 26.13 2.62 -16.97
CA ILE A 180 27.47 3.21 -17.11
C ILE A 180 28.14 2.68 -18.39
N LYS A 181 28.02 1.39 -18.70
CA LYS A 181 28.57 0.82 -19.94
C LYS A 181 27.88 1.39 -21.18
N GLU A 182 26.56 1.53 -21.18
CA GLU A 182 25.81 2.11 -22.31
C GLU A 182 26.14 3.60 -22.50
N THR A 183 26.23 4.36 -21.42
CA THR A 183 26.62 5.78 -21.42
C THR A 183 28.13 6.02 -21.54
N ALA A 184 28.96 4.97 -21.56
CA ALA A 184 30.38 5.02 -21.88
C ALA A 184 30.70 4.43 -23.27
N ALA A 185 29.73 3.78 -23.94
CA ALA A 185 29.90 3.25 -25.29
C ALA A 185 30.22 4.37 -26.29
N LYS A 186 30.93 4.09 -27.40
CA LYS A 186 31.27 5.12 -28.39
C LYS A 186 29.99 5.66 -29.06
N PRO A 187 29.93 6.94 -29.47
CA PRO A 187 28.73 7.52 -30.11
C PRO A 187 28.19 6.70 -31.28
N SER A 188 29.09 6.12 -32.09
CA SER A 188 28.75 5.24 -33.23
C SER A 188 27.99 3.96 -32.84
N GLN A 189 28.06 3.54 -31.58
CA GLN A 189 27.33 2.38 -31.05
C GLN A 189 26.06 2.78 -30.29
N ARG A 190 25.95 4.05 -29.86
CA ARG A 190 24.76 4.56 -29.15
C ARG A 190 23.62 4.95 -30.08
N PHE A 191 23.94 5.26 -31.34
CA PHE A 191 23.01 5.83 -32.31
C PHE A 191 22.97 5.05 -33.63
N SER A 192 23.15 3.72 -33.58
CA SER A 192 23.08 2.87 -34.78
C SER A 192 21.79 3.03 -35.59
N ASP A 193 20.71 3.50 -34.94
CA ASP A 193 19.39 3.67 -35.55
C ASP A 193 19.20 5.06 -36.19
N ILE A 194 20.10 6.02 -35.97
CA ILE A 194 20.01 7.35 -36.63
C ILE A 194 20.42 7.24 -38.10
N ASP A 195 21.37 6.34 -38.42
CA ASP A 195 21.83 6.12 -39.80
C ASP A 195 20.80 5.39 -40.68
N LEU A 196 19.74 4.82 -40.08
CA LEU A 196 18.62 4.18 -40.80
C LEU A 196 17.49 5.15 -41.19
N VAL A 197 17.47 6.37 -40.67
CA VAL A 197 16.40 7.37 -40.94
C VAL A 197 16.84 8.38 -42.04
N VAL A 198 18.10 8.33 -42.49
CA VAL A 198 18.67 9.25 -43.51
C VAL A 198 19.04 8.51 -44.81
N LEU A 199 18.33 7.43 -45.14
CA LEU A 199 18.39 6.77 -46.46
C LEU A 199 17.00 6.70 -47.12
#